data_AF-A0A3P7GN34-F1
#
_entry.id   AF-A0A3P7GN34-F1
#
_cell.length_a   1.000
_cell.length_b   1.000
_cell.length_c   1.000
_cell.angle_alpha   90.00
_cell.angle_beta   90.00
_cell.angle_gamma   90.00
#
_symmetry.space_group_name_H-M   'P 1'
#
loop_
_entity.id
_entity.type
_entity.pdbx_description
1 polymer ?
#
loop_
_entity_poly.entity_id
_entity_poly.type
_entity_poly.pdbx_seq_one_letter_code
_entity_poly.pdbx_strand_id
1 'polypeptide(L)'
;MWMRYSREVGVAETKIRFEESQPLMSESVASTSRDDIFLLPLASTQTSSTINHFAGFFDTIMFRVGHGPVLGSAHSFPPNTVCNQKYNMFTFVPLVLFQQFKFFLNLYFLLMACSQFIPAIQIGAPITYWGPLGFVLTVTLIREAMDDFVRFLRDRELNSEKYEKLTSQGIDYISSSNIKVGDLLIIQKDKRVPADVVLLRTTEKSGASFIRTDQLDGETDWKLRIAVPVTQNLASDQDIFDLNLEIYAEKPQKDIHDFVGTFKVSSEDSTQDGSLNVENVLWANTVLASGRVVGVVVYTGRETRS
;
A
#
# COMPACT_ATOMS: atom_id res chain seq x y z
N MET A 1 34.69 11.20 -15.42
CA MET A 1 35.88 11.38 -14.56
C MET A 1 35.60 10.64 -13.27
N TRP A 2 36.24 9.50 -13.03
CA TRP A 2 35.92 8.63 -11.88
C TRP A 2 36.85 8.95 -10.71
N MET A 3 36.30 9.15 -9.51
CA MET A 3 37.04 9.08 -8.25
C MET A 3 36.26 8.24 -7.24
N ARG A 4 36.93 7.22 -6.72
CA ARG A 4 36.47 6.49 -5.53
C ARG A 4 36.62 7.41 -4.31
N TYR A 5 35.65 7.37 -3.40
CA TYR A 5 35.93 7.63 -1.99
C TYR A 5 35.55 6.37 -1.22
N SER A 6 36.49 5.87 -0.42
CA SER A 6 36.33 4.66 0.40
C SER A 6 36.97 4.97 1.74
N ARG A 7 36.22 4.81 2.83
CA ARG A 7 36.77 4.94 4.18
C ARG A 7 36.07 3.98 5.13
N GLU A 8 36.89 3.24 5.85
CA GLU A 8 36.52 2.10 6.68
C GLU A 8 36.17 2.50 8.13
N VAL A 9 35.75 1.48 8.87
CA VAL A 9 35.68 1.36 10.34
C VAL A 9 34.55 2.12 11.04
N GLY A 10 33.65 1.34 11.63
CA GLY A 10 32.56 1.79 12.51
C GLY A 10 31.85 0.62 13.20
N VAL A 11 32.55 -0.46 13.54
CA VAL A 11 31.95 -1.66 14.15
C VAL A 11 31.63 -1.39 15.62
N ALA A 12 30.35 -1.45 15.98
CA ALA A 12 29.87 -1.32 17.35
C ALA A 12 29.24 -2.64 17.82
N GLU A 13 30.02 -3.48 18.52
CA GLU A 13 29.49 -4.71 19.14
C GLU A 13 28.60 -4.36 20.35
N THR A 14 27.28 -4.48 20.20
CA THR A 14 26.35 -4.37 21.34
C THR A 14 26.31 -5.69 22.11
N LYS A 15 27.10 -5.77 23.19
CA LYS A 15 27.24 -6.96 24.04
C LYS A 15 26.01 -7.20 24.91
N ILE A 16 25.09 -8.04 24.44
CA ILE A 16 23.96 -8.55 25.24
C ILE A 16 24.51 -9.39 26.40
N ARG A 17 24.13 -9.02 27.63
CA ARG A 17 24.48 -9.74 28.86
C ARG A 17 23.30 -10.61 29.29
N PHE A 18 23.44 -11.92 29.13
CA PHE A 18 22.58 -12.88 29.83
C PHE A 18 22.95 -12.90 31.31
N GLU A 19 21.94 -12.94 32.18
CA GLU A 19 22.09 -13.15 33.61
C GLU A 19 20.97 -14.10 34.06
N GLU A 20 21.35 -15.36 34.28
CA GLU A 20 20.45 -16.46 34.62
C GLU A 20 21.01 -17.16 35.87
N SER A 21 20.30 -17.06 37.01
CA SER A 21 20.60 -17.87 38.19
C SER A 21 19.49 -17.83 39.25
N GLN A 22 18.78 -18.95 39.37
CA GLN A 22 18.05 -19.47 40.54
C GLN A 22 18.03 -21.03 40.40
N PRO A 23 17.63 -21.83 41.41
CA PRO A 23 17.26 -21.52 42.80
C PRO A 23 18.04 -22.35 43.85
N LEU A 24 17.77 -22.13 45.15
CA LEU A 24 17.55 -23.24 46.11
C LEU A 24 16.72 -22.79 47.34
N MET A 25 16.15 -23.76 48.06
CA MET A 25 15.40 -23.62 49.33
C MET A 25 16.39 -23.83 50.53
N SER A 26 16.08 -23.72 51.83
CA SER A 26 14.85 -23.60 52.65
C SER A 26 15.19 -22.86 53.99
N GLU A 27 14.50 -22.86 55.17
CA GLU A 27 13.29 -23.50 55.71
C GLU A 27 12.80 -22.83 57.03
N SER A 28 11.47 -22.73 57.25
CA SER A 28 10.78 -22.77 58.58
C SER A 28 11.00 -21.63 59.62
N VAL A 29 10.13 -21.33 60.63
CA VAL A 29 8.73 -21.72 60.98
C VAL A 29 8.12 -20.74 62.02
N ALA A 30 6.78 -20.74 62.18
CA ALA A 30 5.97 -20.19 63.31
C ALA A 30 5.81 -18.65 63.49
N SER A 31 4.69 -18.11 64.00
CA SER A 31 3.30 -18.63 64.19
C SER A 31 2.28 -17.53 64.62
N THR A 32 0.98 -17.88 64.64
CA THR A 32 -0.05 -17.43 65.62
C THR A 32 -0.95 -16.19 65.33
N SER A 33 -2.25 -16.46 65.09
CA SER A 33 -3.46 -15.71 65.56
C SER A 33 -3.84 -14.36 64.88
N ARG A 34 -5.11 -14.01 64.63
CA ARG A 34 -6.45 -14.65 64.75
C ARG A 34 -7.50 -13.86 63.92
N ASP A 35 -8.62 -14.52 63.58
CA ASP A 35 -10.01 -14.02 63.34
C ASP A 35 -10.21 -12.83 62.33
N ASP A 36 -11.29 -12.70 61.55
CA ASP A 36 -12.68 -13.17 61.69
C ASP A 36 -13.32 -13.64 60.36
N ILE A 37 -14.57 -14.12 60.41
CA ILE A 37 -15.31 -14.77 59.29
C ILE A 37 -16.63 -14.02 58.98
N PHE A 38 -17.10 -13.93 57.72
CA PHE A 38 -18.50 -14.25 57.31
C PHE A 38 -18.83 -14.19 55.79
N LEU A 39 -19.25 -15.35 55.26
CA LEU A 39 -20.27 -15.66 54.23
C LEU A 39 -20.43 -14.90 52.87
N LEU A 40 -20.40 -15.72 51.81
CA LEU A 40 -21.23 -15.66 50.58
C LEU A 40 -22.62 -16.32 50.87
N PRO A 41 -23.75 -16.12 50.12
CA PRO A 41 -23.82 -16.41 48.67
C PRO A 41 -24.91 -15.73 47.77
N LEU A 42 -24.77 -15.97 46.45
CA LEU A 42 -25.81 -16.18 45.41
C LEU A 42 -27.09 -15.32 45.39
N ALA A 43 -27.21 -14.45 44.38
CA ALA A 43 -28.40 -14.31 43.54
C ALA A 43 -28.06 -13.72 42.17
N SER A 44 -28.78 -14.13 41.12
CA SER A 44 -28.64 -13.62 39.75
C SER A 44 -29.60 -12.47 39.45
N THR A 45 -29.17 -11.47 38.67
CA THR A 45 -30.01 -10.80 37.64
C THR A 45 -29.08 -10.14 36.61
N GLN A 46 -29.38 -10.32 35.32
CA GLN A 46 -28.73 -9.58 34.23
C GLN A 46 -29.53 -8.31 33.94
N THR A 47 -28.87 -7.15 33.84
CA THR A 47 -29.45 -5.92 33.28
C THR A 47 -28.54 -5.39 32.18
N SER A 48 -29.04 -5.45 30.95
CA SER A 48 -28.22 -5.41 29.73
C SER A 48 -27.57 -4.06 29.45
N SER A 49 -26.24 -4.02 29.50
CA SER A 49 -25.41 -2.95 28.92
C SER A 49 -25.14 -3.22 27.43
N THR A 50 -26.20 -3.26 26.60
CA THR A 50 -26.12 -3.70 25.18
C THR A 50 -25.46 -2.68 24.26
N ILE A 51 -24.14 -2.54 24.39
CA ILE A 51 -23.14 -2.41 23.31
C ILE A 51 -23.66 -1.70 22.03
N ASN A 52 -23.44 -0.38 21.95
CA ASN A 52 -23.64 0.44 20.73
C ASN A 52 -22.55 0.19 19.66
N HIS A 53 -22.19 -1.07 19.38
CA HIS A 53 -21.02 -1.43 18.57
C HIS A 53 -21.36 -2.26 17.32
N PHE A 54 -22.60 -2.12 16.83
CA PHE A 54 -23.13 -2.86 15.66
C PHE A 54 -23.27 -2.00 14.39
N ALA A 55 -22.41 -0.98 14.24
CA ALA A 55 -22.48 0.02 13.18
C ALA A 55 -21.22 0.09 12.26
N GLY A 56 -20.29 -0.87 12.38
CA GLY A 56 -19.01 -0.86 11.64
C GLY A 56 -18.83 -1.97 10.58
N PHE A 57 -19.79 -2.88 10.41
CA PHE A 57 -19.60 -4.15 9.68
C PHE A 57 -19.77 -4.06 8.15
N PHE A 58 -19.61 -2.88 7.53
CA PHE A 58 -19.93 -2.67 6.11
C PHE A 58 -18.75 -2.28 5.20
N ASP A 59 -17.55 -2.05 5.75
CA ASP A 59 -16.35 -1.65 4.99
C ASP A 59 -15.28 -2.75 4.88
N THR A 60 -15.54 -3.96 5.37
CA THR A 60 -14.57 -5.08 5.36
C THR A 60 -14.57 -5.80 4.02
N ILE A 61 -13.38 -6.03 3.46
CA ILE A 61 -13.22 -6.75 2.20
C ILE A 61 -12.97 -8.24 2.47
N MET A 62 -13.79 -9.11 1.87
CA MET A 62 -13.58 -10.56 1.84
C MET A 62 -13.24 -11.02 0.43
N PHE A 63 -12.22 -11.87 0.30
CA PHE A 63 -12.00 -12.68 -0.90
C PHE A 63 -11.94 -14.15 -0.55
N ARG A 64 -12.69 -14.94 -1.32
CA ARG A 64 -12.73 -16.40 -1.25
C ARG A 64 -11.96 -16.96 -2.44
N VAL A 65 -10.78 -17.52 -2.19
CA VAL A 65 -10.03 -18.33 -3.16
C VAL A 65 -10.41 -19.79 -2.88
N GLY A 66 -10.86 -20.52 -3.91
CA GLY A 66 -11.24 -21.94 -3.77
C GLY A 66 -12.51 -22.33 -4.53
N HIS A 67 -13.12 -23.45 -4.13
CA HIS A 67 -14.41 -23.94 -4.63
C HIS A 67 -15.59 -23.06 -4.17
N GLY A 68 -15.78 -21.92 -4.84
CA GLY A 68 -16.91 -21.01 -4.67
C GLY A 68 -16.78 -19.75 -5.54
N PRO A 69 -17.85 -18.95 -5.69
CA PRO A 69 -17.72 -17.62 -6.25
C PRO A 69 -16.83 -16.76 -5.35
N VAL A 70 -15.96 -15.94 -5.96
CA VAL A 70 -15.13 -14.94 -5.26
C VAL A 70 -16.07 -13.86 -4.69
N LEU A 71 -16.51 -14.07 -3.45
CA LEU A 71 -17.58 -13.33 -2.79
C LEU A 71 -17.11 -11.98 -2.20
N GLY A 72 -16.51 -11.15 -3.07
CA GLY A 72 -16.48 -9.72 -2.81
C GLY A 72 -17.91 -9.18 -2.75
N SER A 73 -18.20 -8.33 -1.76
CA SER A 73 -19.43 -7.55 -1.73
C SER A 73 -19.49 -6.62 -2.95
N ALA A 74 -20.68 -6.09 -3.28
CA ALA A 74 -20.91 -5.34 -4.52
C ALA A 74 -20.26 -3.93 -4.57
N HIS A 75 -19.19 -3.71 -3.82
CA HIS A 75 -18.36 -2.51 -3.88
C HIS A 75 -17.37 -2.64 -5.05
N SER A 76 -17.44 -1.70 -6.00
CA SER A 76 -16.50 -1.64 -7.11
C SER A 76 -15.15 -1.10 -6.64
N PHE A 77 -14.20 -1.98 -6.35
CA PHE A 77 -12.81 -1.60 -6.07
C PHE A 77 -12.23 -0.70 -7.18
N PRO A 78 -11.36 0.27 -6.83
CA PRO A 78 -10.72 1.14 -7.81
C PRO A 78 -9.81 0.32 -8.75
N PRO A 79 -9.81 0.61 -10.08
CA PRO A 79 -8.96 -0.09 -11.03
C PRO A 79 -7.48 0.18 -10.72
N ASN A 80 -6.60 -0.78 -11.00
CA ASN A 80 -5.16 -0.66 -10.77
C ASN A 80 -4.45 0.21 -11.82
N THR A 81 -5.08 1.31 -12.24
CA THR A 81 -4.60 2.23 -13.27
C THR A 81 -3.94 3.45 -12.64
N VAL A 82 -2.64 3.59 -12.84
CA VAL A 82 -1.84 4.75 -12.40
C VAL A 82 -2.13 5.93 -13.32
N CYS A 83 -2.36 7.13 -12.75
CA CYS A 83 -2.50 8.36 -13.53
C CYS A 83 -1.96 9.55 -12.72
N ASN A 84 -0.77 10.02 -13.12
CA ASN A 84 -0.05 11.14 -12.52
C ASN A 84 -0.22 12.44 -13.33
N GLN A 85 -0.97 12.40 -14.44
CA GLN A 85 -1.36 13.60 -15.19
C GLN A 85 -2.15 14.57 -14.30
N LYS A 86 -1.74 15.84 -14.27
CA LYS A 86 -2.47 16.89 -13.54
C LYS A 86 -3.67 17.41 -14.31
N TYR A 87 -3.69 17.27 -15.63
CA TYR A 87 -4.62 17.98 -16.50
C TYR A 87 -5.29 17.05 -17.52
N ASN A 88 -6.57 17.30 -17.78
CA ASN A 88 -7.23 16.84 -18.99
C ASN A 88 -7.00 17.90 -20.10
N MET A 89 -7.05 17.50 -21.37
CA MET A 89 -6.85 18.38 -22.54
C MET A 89 -7.66 19.68 -22.46
N PHE A 90 -8.90 19.61 -21.94
CA PHE A 90 -9.79 20.76 -21.76
C PHE A 90 -9.51 21.58 -20.49
N THR A 91 -8.98 20.96 -19.42
CA THR A 91 -8.70 21.67 -18.16
C THR A 91 -7.30 22.28 -18.12
N PHE A 92 -6.38 21.82 -18.98
CA PHE A 92 -5.01 22.28 -19.07
C PHE A 92 -4.89 23.81 -19.17
N VAL A 93 -5.40 24.42 -20.25
CA VAL A 93 -5.21 25.86 -20.51
C VAL A 93 -5.86 26.72 -19.41
N PRO A 94 -7.13 26.50 -19.00
CA PRO A 94 -7.75 27.33 -17.95
C PRO A 94 -7.04 27.23 -16.58
N LEU A 95 -6.67 26.01 -16.13
CA LEU A 95 -6.05 25.85 -14.81
C LEU A 95 -4.61 26.36 -14.77
N VAL A 96 -3.82 26.13 -15.85
CA VAL A 96 -2.44 26.64 -15.90
C VAL A 96 -2.44 28.17 -15.99
N LEU A 97 -3.30 28.79 -16.81
CA LEU A 97 -3.43 30.25 -16.85
C LEU A 97 -3.89 30.82 -15.50
N PHE A 98 -4.89 30.23 -14.85
CA PHE A 98 -5.33 30.67 -13.51
C PHE A 98 -4.20 30.58 -12.47
N GLN A 99 -3.40 29.51 -12.51
CA GLN A 99 -2.25 29.36 -11.61
C GLN A 99 -1.12 30.36 -11.95
N GLN A 100 -0.94 30.73 -13.22
CA GLN A 100 0.01 31.80 -13.59
C GLN A 100 -0.45 33.18 -13.12
N PHE A 101 -1.75 33.51 -13.24
CA PHE A 101 -2.28 34.81 -12.79
C PHE A 101 -2.44 34.95 -11.27
N LYS A 102 -2.18 33.90 -10.47
CA LYS A 102 -1.98 34.04 -9.02
C LYS A 102 -0.67 34.74 -8.65
N PHE A 103 0.33 34.76 -9.54
CA PHE A 103 1.56 35.49 -9.30
C PHE A 103 1.36 36.99 -9.60
N PHE A 104 1.65 37.84 -8.61
CA PHE A 104 1.39 39.29 -8.65
C PHE A 104 1.91 39.97 -9.91
N LEU A 105 3.11 39.60 -10.40
CA LEU A 105 3.70 40.18 -11.60
C LEU A 105 2.90 39.86 -12.87
N ASN A 106 2.43 38.62 -13.00
CA ASN A 106 1.59 38.19 -14.14
C ASN A 106 0.21 38.86 -14.10
N LEU A 107 -0.37 39.00 -12.90
CA LEU A 107 -1.62 39.73 -12.69
C LEU A 107 -1.47 41.23 -13.01
N TYR A 108 -0.38 41.85 -12.58
CA TYR A 108 -0.05 43.23 -12.91
C TYR A 108 0.06 43.45 -14.42
N PHE A 109 0.82 42.60 -15.13
CA PHE A 109 0.91 42.68 -16.59
C PHE A 109 -0.42 42.42 -17.28
N LEU A 110 -1.27 41.50 -16.78
CA LEU A 110 -2.62 41.29 -17.28
C LEU A 110 -3.49 42.56 -17.13
N LEU A 111 -3.48 43.20 -15.96
CA LEU A 111 -4.24 44.44 -15.72
C LEU A 111 -3.74 45.59 -16.62
N MET A 112 -2.41 45.72 -16.80
CA MET A 112 -1.80 46.70 -17.69
C MET A 112 -2.06 46.43 -19.18
N ALA A 113 -2.27 45.18 -19.58
CA ALA A 113 -2.64 44.79 -20.94
C ALA A 113 -4.15 44.98 -21.21
N CYS A 114 -5.00 44.65 -20.23
CA CYS A 114 -6.44 44.87 -20.30
C CYS A 114 -6.82 46.37 -20.29
N SER A 115 -6.06 47.24 -19.62
CA SER A 115 -6.33 48.68 -19.64
C SER A 115 -6.18 49.30 -21.04
N GLN A 116 -5.39 48.69 -21.93
CA GLN A 116 -5.24 49.14 -23.33
C GLN A 116 -6.48 48.91 -24.20
N PHE A 117 -7.52 48.23 -23.69
CA PHE A 117 -8.83 48.16 -24.37
C PHE A 117 -9.68 49.43 -24.18
N ILE A 118 -9.27 50.36 -23.30
CA ILE A 118 -9.96 51.63 -23.07
C ILE A 118 -9.15 52.75 -23.76
N PRO A 119 -9.60 53.30 -24.91
CA PRO A 119 -8.80 54.25 -25.69
C PRO A 119 -8.39 55.52 -24.94
N ALA A 120 -9.19 55.95 -23.95
CA ALA A 120 -8.93 57.14 -23.15
C ALA A 120 -7.72 57.02 -22.19
N ILE A 121 -7.22 55.81 -21.93
CA ILE A 121 -6.04 55.54 -21.09
C ILE A 121 -4.95 54.76 -21.84
N GLN A 122 -5.10 54.62 -23.15
CA GLN A 122 -4.16 53.90 -24.01
C GLN A 122 -2.92 54.77 -24.28
N ILE A 123 -1.76 54.36 -23.75
CA ILE A 123 -0.50 55.11 -23.86
C ILE A 123 0.33 54.69 -25.09
N GLY A 124 0.12 53.47 -25.59
CA GLY A 124 0.87 52.90 -26.71
C GLY A 124 0.07 51.90 -27.54
N ALA A 125 0.72 51.20 -28.46
CA ALA A 125 0.07 50.13 -29.23
C ALA A 125 -0.19 48.92 -28.32
N PRO A 126 -1.39 48.30 -28.29
CA PRO A 126 -1.71 47.24 -27.32
C PRO A 126 -0.75 46.03 -27.36
N ILE A 127 -0.15 45.78 -28.52
CA ILE A 127 0.87 44.73 -28.73
C ILE A 127 2.12 44.91 -27.84
N THR A 128 2.48 46.12 -27.40
CA THR A 128 3.64 46.31 -26.51
C THR A 128 3.39 45.78 -25.09
N TYR A 129 2.13 45.56 -24.72
CA TYR A 129 1.73 44.99 -23.44
C TYR A 129 1.33 43.52 -23.59
N TRP A 130 0.52 43.20 -24.60
CA TRP A 130 0.08 41.83 -24.89
C TRP A 130 1.19 40.93 -25.43
N GLY A 131 2.17 41.46 -26.16
CA GLY A 131 3.29 40.70 -26.74
C GLY A 131 4.17 40.04 -25.67
N PRO A 132 4.78 40.80 -24.74
CA PRO A 132 5.60 40.24 -23.67
C PRO A 132 4.82 39.28 -22.77
N LEU A 133 3.59 39.63 -22.41
CA LEU A 133 2.71 38.79 -21.59
C LEU A 133 2.37 37.46 -22.29
N GLY A 134 1.95 37.54 -23.55
CA GLY A 134 1.62 36.37 -24.37
C GLY A 134 2.83 35.45 -24.58
N PHE A 135 4.02 36.01 -24.79
CA PHE A 135 5.26 35.23 -24.90
C PHE A 135 5.56 34.45 -23.62
N VAL A 136 5.59 35.11 -22.45
CA VAL A 136 5.89 34.46 -21.16
C VAL A 136 4.86 33.37 -20.82
N LEU A 137 3.57 33.65 -21.03
CA LEU A 137 2.50 32.67 -20.82
C LEU A 137 2.61 31.49 -21.79
N THR A 138 2.95 31.72 -23.06
CA THR A 138 3.13 30.67 -24.08
C THR A 138 4.31 29.75 -23.73
N VAL A 139 5.47 30.31 -23.35
CA VAL A 139 6.62 29.52 -22.90
C VAL A 139 6.28 28.67 -21.67
N THR A 140 5.50 29.23 -20.75
CA THR A 140 5.10 28.51 -19.52
C THR A 140 4.08 27.41 -19.80
N LEU A 141 3.12 27.65 -20.69
CA LEU A 141 2.16 26.65 -21.15
C LEU A 141 2.87 25.50 -21.90
N ILE A 142 3.79 25.80 -22.82
CA ILE A 142 4.57 24.77 -23.52
C ILE A 142 5.35 23.91 -22.51
N ARG A 143 5.97 24.54 -21.50
CA ARG A 143 6.73 23.81 -20.48
C ARG A 143 5.85 22.86 -19.64
N GLU A 144 4.74 23.34 -19.07
CA GLU A 144 3.88 22.46 -18.24
C GLU A 144 3.20 21.38 -19.11
N ALA A 145 2.90 21.65 -20.38
CA ALA A 145 2.41 20.65 -21.33
C ALA A 145 3.45 19.54 -21.60
N MET A 146 4.71 19.90 -21.79
CA MET A 146 5.81 18.93 -21.92
C MET A 146 5.99 18.11 -20.63
N ASP A 147 6.01 18.77 -19.47
CA ASP A 147 6.17 18.11 -18.17
C ASP A 147 5.02 17.11 -17.89
N ASP A 148 3.78 17.42 -18.25
CA ASP A 148 2.62 16.51 -18.07
C ASP A 148 2.54 15.42 -19.15
N PHE A 149 2.97 15.68 -20.39
CA PHE A 149 3.10 14.65 -21.42
C PHE A 149 4.17 13.59 -21.05
N VAL A 150 5.26 14.01 -20.40
CA VAL A 150 6.28 13.09 -19.86
C VAL A 150 5.77 12.33 -18.62
N ARG A 151 4.72 12.79 -17.92
CA ARG A 151 3.98 11.95 -16.95
C ARG A 151 3.15 10.89 -17.70
N PHE A 152 2.31 11.32 -18.65
CA PHE A 152 1.47 10.41 -19.46
C PHE A 152 2.24 9.25 -20.10
N LEU A 153 3.43 9.50 -20.68
CA LEU A 153 4.23 8.43 -21.28
C LEU A 153 4.68 7.37 -20.27
N ARG A 154 5.11 7.79 -19.07
CA ARG A 154 5.51 6.89 -17.98
C ARG A 154 4.32 6.15 -17.37
N ASP A 155 3.20 6.85 -17.18
CA ASP A 155 1.95 6.24 -16.72
C ASP A 155 1.48 5.17 -17.70
N ARG A 156 1.56 5.43 -19.02
CA ARG A 156 1.20 4.47 -20.06
C ARG A 156 2.13 3.25 -20.04
N GLU A 157 3.42 3.44 -19.84
CA GLU A 157 4.41 2.36 -19.72
C GLU A 157 4.10 1.46 -18.51
N LEU A 158 3.98 2.04 -17.30
CA LEU A 158 3.64 1.33 -16.06
C LEU A 158 2.29 0.58 -16.17
N ASN A 159 1.25 1.23 -16.68
CA ASN A 159 -0.06 0.60 -16.89
C ASN A 159 -0.02 -0.57 -17.89
N SER A 160 0.95 -0.58 -18.81
CA SER A 160 1.10 -1.60 -19.85
C SER A 160 2.01 -2.77 -19.46
N GLU A 161 2.80 -2.65 -18.37
CA GLU A 161 3.70 -3.71 -17.92
C GLU A 161 2.94 -5.02 -17.68
N LYS A 162 3.54 -6.14 -18.11
CA LYS A 162 2.94 -7.47 -18.03
C LYS A 162 3.32 -8.19 -16.74
N TYR A 163 2.31 -8.78 -16.10
CA TYR A 163 2.40 -9.56 -14.87
C TYR A 163 1.79 -10.95 -15.05
N GLU A 164 2.35 -11.93 -14.35
CA GLU A 164 1.89 -13.32 -14.36
C GLU A 164 0.75 -13.48 -13.37
N LYS A 165 -0.45 -13.79 -13.88
CA LYS A 165 -1.62 -14.13 -13.07
C LYS A 165 -1.77 -15.65 -13.01
N LEU A 166 -1.81 -16.19 -11.80
CA LEU A 166 -2.11 -17.59 -11.55
C LEU A 166 -3.62 -17.83 -11.67
N THR A 167 -4.01 -18.84 -12.43
CA THR A 167 -5.39 -19.28 -12.67
C THR A 167 -5.45 -20.81 -12.58
N SER A 168 -6.60 -21.40 -12.26
CA SER A 168 -6.78 -22.86 -12.16
C SER A 168 -6.54 -23.63 -13.48
N GLN A 169 -6.37 -22.93 -14.60
CA GLN A 169 -6.00 -23.49 -15.91
C GLN A 169 -4.51 -23.30 -16.26
N GLY A 170 -3.74 -22.55 -15.46
CA GLY A 170 -2.33 -22.24 -15.74
C GLY A 170 -1.92 -20.81 -15.35
N ILE A 171 -0.97 -20.24 -16.10
CA ILE A 171 -0.49 -18.86 -15.92
C ILE A 171 -0.97 -18.04 -17.13
N ASP A 172 -1.55 -16.87 -16.87
CA ASP A 172 -1.97 -15.88 -17.87
C ASP A 172 -1.19 -14.56 -17.71
N TYR A 173 -1.12 -13.74 -18.75
CA TYR A 173 -0.29 -12.53 -18.82
C TYR A 173 -1.13 -11.26 -18.94
N ILE A 174 -1.60 -10.76 -17.80
CA ILE A 174 -2.37 -9.50 -17.70
C ILE A 174 -1.46 -8.27 -17.69
N SER A 175 -2.01 -7.09 -18.02
CA SER A 175 -1.31 -5.82 -17.82
C SER A 175 -1.57 -5.26 -16.41
N SER A 176 -0.63 -4.49 -15.87
CA SER A 176 -0.72 -3.90 -14.52
C SER A 176 -2.05 -3.17 -14.27
N SER A 177 -2.51 -2.41 -15.27
CA SER A 177 -3.81 -1.72 -15.31
C SER A 177 -5.06 -2.60 -15.16
N ASN A 178 -4.96 -3.89 -15.53
CA ASN A 178 -6.07 -4.85 -15.52
C ASN A 178 -6.07 -5.76 -14.28
N ILE A 179 -5.08 -5.63 -13.38
CA ILE A 179 -5.04 -6.31 -12.09
C ILE A 179 -6.25 -5.89 -11.25
N LYS A 180 -6.88 -6.86 -10.59
CA LYS A 180 -8.02 -6.65 -9.69
C LYS A 180 -7.76 -7.26 -8.33
N VAL A 181 -8.45 -6.74 -7.33
CA VAL A 181 -8.46 -7.31 -5.98
C VAL A 181 -9.02 -8.74 -6.02
N GLY A 182 -8.38 -9.66 -5.30
CA GLY A 182 -8.63 -11.10 -5.38
C GLY A 182 -7.87 -11.84 -6.49
N ASP A 183 -7.14 -11.15 -7.39
CA ASP A 183 -6.25 -11.83 -8.34
C ASP A 183 -5.06 -12.47 -7.62
N LEU A 184 -4.69 -13.69 -8.01
CA LEU A 184 -3.43 -14.33 -7.62
C LEU A 184 -2.32 -13.94 -8.60
N LEU A 185 -1.27 -13.28 -8.11
CA LEU A 185 -0.13 -12.85 -8.88
C LEU A 185 1.12 -13.66 -8.56
N ILE A 186 1.86 -14.02 -9.59
CA ILE A 186 3.23 -14.54 -9.50
C ILE A 186 4.18 -13.37 -9.73
N ILE A 187 5.06 -13.10 -8.77
CA ILE A 187 6.04 -12.02 -8.85
C ILE A 187 7.45 -12.63 -8.80
N GLN A 188 8.24 -12.32 -9.82
CA GLN A 188 9.60 -12.82 -10.01
C GLN A 188 10.63 -11.90 -9.31
N LYS A 189 11.84 -12.40 -9.05
CA LYS A 189 12.93 -11.59 -8.50
C LYS A 189 13.21 -10.33 -9.33
N ASP A 190 13.52 -9.23 -8.63
CA ASP A 190 13.80 -7.89 -9.13
C ASP A 190 12.65 -7.25 -9.94
N LYS A 191 11.43 -7.81 -9.88
CA LYS A 191 10.21 -7.14 -10.33
C LYS A 191 9.60 -6.25 -9.23
N ARG A 192 8.99 -5.17 -9.70
CA ARG A 192 8.15 -4.26 -8.90
C ARG A 192 6.85 -4.97 -8.52
N VAL A 193 6.36 -4.69 -7.32
CA VAL A 193 5.04 -5.15 -6.85
C VAL A 193 3.98 -4.16 -7.40
N PRO A 194 2.97 -4.63 -8.15
CA PRO A 194 2.08 -3.74 -8.91
C PRO A 194 0.82 -3.27 -8.17
N ALA A 195 0.50 -3.92 -7.05
CA ALA A 195 -0.67 -3.72 -6.20
C ALA A 195 -0.36 -4.32 -4.81
N ASP A 196 -1.07 -3.94 -3.75
CA ASP A 196 -0.77 -4.48 -2.41
C ASP A 196 -1.22 -5.96 -2.34
N VAL A 197 -0.30 -6.87 -1.99
CA VAL A 197 -0.53 -8.32 -2.03
C VAL A 197 -0.21 -9.02 -0.71
N VAL A 198 -1.11 -9.86 -0.23
CA VAL A 198 -0.84 -10.81 0.86
C VAL A 198 -0.05 -11.99 0.30
N LEU A 199 1.06 -12.34 0.97
CA LEU A 199 2.02 -13.35 0.56
C LEU A 199 1.53 -14.76 0.92
N LEU A 200 1.26 -15.60 -0.08
CA LEU A 200 0.73 -16.97 0.12
C LEU A 200 1.79 -18.06 0.01
N ARG A 201 2.71 -17.94 -0.96
CA ARG A 201 3.82 -18.88 -1.18
C ARG A 201 5.10 -18.16 -1.61
N THR A 202 6.25 -18.72 -1.27
CA THR A 202 7.56 -18.37 -1.84
C THR A 202 8.32 -19.62 -2.27
N THR A 203 9.30 -19.45 -3.15
CA THR A 203 10.25 -20.51 -3.55
C THR A 203 11.17 -20.99 -2.41
N GLU A 204 11.24 -20.27 -1.29
CA GLU A 204 12.01 -20.69 -0.12
C GLU A 204 11.14 -21.50 0.84
N LYS A 205 11.61 -22.67 1.29
CA LYS A 205 10.81 -23.60 2.12
C LYS A 205 10.34 -23.00 3.46
N SER A 206 11.03 -21.97 3.94
CA SER A 206 10.68 -21.18 5.14
C SER A 206 9.45 -20.29 4.96
N GLY A 207 9.01 -20.05 3.72
CA GLY A 207 8.07 -18.98 3.38
C GLY A 207 8.68 -17.59 3.42
N ALA A 208 9.99 -17.45 3.66
CA ALA A 208 10.66 -16.16 3.67
C ALA A 208 10.77 -15.55 2.26
N SER A 209 10.79 -14.22 2.22
CA SER A 209 11.10 -13.38 1.08
C SER A 209 11.64 -12.03 1.56
N PHE A 210 12.25 -11.27 0.67
CA PHE A 210 12.80 -9.94 0.97
C PHE A 210 12.30 -8.93 -0.05
N ILE A 211 11.97 -7.72 0.41
CA ILE A 211 11.62 -6.58 -0.45
C ILE A 211 12.51 -5.38 -0.17
N ARG A 212 12.73 -4.55 -1.20
CA ARG A 212 13.30 -3.20 -1.08
C ARG A 212 12.18 -2.17 -1.03
N THR A 213 12.23 -1.24 -0.08
CA THR A 213 11.23 -0.17 0.12
C THR A 213 11.77 1.23 -0.22
N ASP A 214 12.91 1.30 -0.90
CA ASP A 214 13.64 2.52 -1.25
C ASP A 214 12.81 3.59 -2.01
N GLN A 215 11.68 3.19 -2.60
CA GLN A 215 10.73 4.05 -3.30
C GLN A 215 9.53 4.53 -2.44
N LEU A 216 9.38 4.02 -1.21
CA LEU A 216 8.31 4.38 -0.26
C LEU A 216 8.84 5.24 0.89
N ASP A 217 9.89 4.76 1.56
CA ASP A 217 10.48 5.37 2.77
C ASP A 217 11.92 5.87 2.56
N GLY A 218 12.57 5.44 1.47
CA GLY A 218 13.97 5.76 1.19
C GLY A 218 14.97 4.88 1.96
N GLU A 219 14.52 3.87 2.69
CA GLU A 219 15.40 2.91 3.35
C GLU A 219 16.03 1.95 2.33
N THR A 220 17.34 1.73 2.44
CA THR A 220 18.09 0.83 1.54
C THR A 220 18.07 -0.64 1.96
N ASP A 221 17.66 -0.89 3.20
CA ASP A 221 17.75 -2.21 3.82
C ASP A 221 16.60 -3.13 3.37
N TRP A 222 16.86 -4.44 3.41
CA TRP A 222 15.92 -5.43 2.90
C TRP A 222 14.93 -5.82 3.99
N LYS A 223 13.63 -5.55 3.77
CA LYS A 223 12.59 -5.89 4.73
C LYS A 223 12.15 -7.34 4.51
N LEU A 224 12.22 -8.14 5.58
CA LEU A 224 11.75 -9.51 5.60
C LEU A 224 10.23 -9.54 5.43
N ARG A 225 9.76 -10.55 4.70
CA ARG A 225 8.36 -10.91 4.50
C ARG A 225 8.19 -12.42 4.59
N ILE A 226 7.08 -12.88 5.17
CA ILE A 226 6.82 -14.29 5.46
C ILE A 226 5.45 -14.69 4.93
N ALA A 227 5.40 -15.75 4.13
CA ALA A 227 4.18 -16.32 3.57
C ALA A 227 3.27 -16.92 4.66
N VAL A 228 1.96 -16.91 4.41
CA VAL A 228 0.97 -17.60 5.27
C VAL A 228 1.36 -19.08 5.41
N PRO A 229 1.62 -19.61 6.63
CA PRO A 229 2.20 -20.94 6.80
C PRO A 229 1.36 -22.08 6.20
N VAL A 230 0.03 -21.94 6.20
CA VAL A 230 -0.89 -22.97 5.68
C VAL A 230 -0.73 -23.14 4.17
N THR A 231 -0.67 -22.04 3.41
CA THR A 231 -0.46 -22.07 1.95
C THR A 231 1.00 -22.34 1.57
N GLN A 232 1.96 -21.95 2.40
CA GLN A 232 3.38 -22.25 2.16
C GLN A 232 3.67 -23.76 2.12
N ASN A 233 2.97 -24.55 2.93
CA ASN A 233 3.17 -26.01 3.06
C ASN A 233 2.55 -26.85 1.92
N LEU A 234 1.87 -26.25 0.96
CA LEU A 234 1.34 -26.93 -0.24
C LEU A 234 2.47 -27.51 -1.12
N ALA A 235 2.16 -28.42 -2.04
CA ALA A 235 3.15 -28.96 -2.97
C ALA A 235 3.35 -28.00 -4.16
N SER A 236 2.28 -27.73 -4.90
CA SER A 236 2.26 -26.80 -6.03
C SER A 236 1.66 -25.45 -5.65
N ASP A 237 1.82 -24.49 -6.57
CA ASP A 237 1.10 -23.21 -6.50
C ASP A 237 -0.37 -23.39 -6.91
N GLN A 238 -0.67 -24.41 -7.73
CA GLN A 238 -2.03 -24.73 -8.18
C GLN A 238 -2.93 -25.25 -7.03
N ASP A 239 -2.35 -25.95 -6.05
CA ASP A 239 -3.07 -26.47 -4.86
C ASP A 239 -3.76 -25.35 -4.05
N ILE A 240 -3.38 -24.06 -4.26
CA ILE A 240 -4.07 -22.90 -3.68
C ILE A 240 -5.56 -22.87 -4.09
N PHE A 241 -5.92 -23.37 -5.28
CA PHE A 241 -7.31 -23.40 -5.76
C PHE A 241 -8.16 -24.52 -5.13
N ASP A 242 -7.54 -25.51 -4.50
CA ASP A 242 -8.24 -26.61 -3.82
C ASP A 242 -8.55 -26.25 -2.36
N LEU A 243 -7.79 -25.33 -1.75
CA LEU A 243 -8.12 -24.73 -0.46
C LEU A 243 -9.34 -23.83 -0.56
N ASN A 244 -10.15 -23.77 0.50
CA ASN A 244 -11.10 -22.68 0.72
C ASN A 244 -10.46 -21.60 1.62
N LEU A 245 -9.74 -20.66 1.01
CA LEU A 245 -9.07 -19.55 1.70
C LEU A 245 -9.94 -18.28 1.66
N GLU A 246 -10.40 -17.86 2.83
CA GLU A 246 -11.01 -16.56 3.08
C GLU A 246 -9.94 -15.62 3.67
N ILE A 247 -9.72 -14.45 3.05
CA ILE A 247 -8.88 -13.38 3.61
C ILE A 247 -9.74 -12.15 3.89
N TYR A 248 -9.53 -11.58 5.07
CA TYR A 248 -10.09 -10.33 5.56
C TYR A 248 -8.95 -9.33 5.71
N ALA A 249 -9.11 -8.16 5.12
CA ALA A 249 -8.24 -7.01 5.36
C ALA A 249 -9.04 -5.89 6.04
N GLU A 250 -8.34 -5.03 6.78
CA GLU A 250 -8.87 -3.76 7.27
C GLU A 250 -9.29 -2.80 6.13
N LYS A 251 -9.72 -1.59 6.50
CA LYS A 251 -9.96 -0.53 5.52
C LYS A 251 -8.62 0.06 5.03
N PRO A 252 -8.46 0.41 3.74
CA PRO A 252 -7.25 1.05 3.23
C PRO A 252 -6.73 2.22 4.10
N GLN A 253 -5.51 2.05 4.62
CA GLN A 253 -4.77 3.03 5.43
C GLN A 253 -3.46 3.43 4.74
N LYS A 254 -2.91 4.60 5.09
CA LYS A 254 -1.66 5.14 4.49
C LYS A 254 -0.39 4.87 5.29
N ASP A 255 -0.48 4.27 6.47
CA ASP A 255 0.71 3.87 7.22
C ASP A 255 1.33 2.61 6.57
N ILE A 256 2.60 2.63 6.22
CA ILE A 256 3.30 1.47 5.61
C ILE A 256 3.83 0.46 6.64
N HIS A 257 3.75 0.78 7.94
CA HIS A 257 4.32 0.01 9.04
C HIS A 257 3.28 -0.85 9.79
N ASP A 258 2.01 -0.46 9.83
CA ASP A 258 0.95 -1.20 10.55
C ASP A 258 -0.10 -1.77 9.57
N PHE A 259 -0.32 -3.09 9.58
CA PHE A 259 -1.36 -3.75 8.79
C PHE A 259 -2.09 -4.77 9.65
N VAL A 260 -3.42 -4.71 9.63
CA VAL A 260 -4.29 -5.66 10.31
C VAL A 260 -5.13 -6.43 9.29
N GLY A 261 -4.96 -7.75 9.26
CA GLY A 261 -5.86 -8.67 8.56
C GLY A 261 -5.99 -9.99 9.30
N THR A 262 -6.85 -10.86 8.78
CA THR A 262 -6.92 -12.27 9.17
C THR A 262 -7.09 -13.15 7.94
N PHE A 263 -6.62 -14.39 8.04
CA PHE A 263 -6.91 -15.44 7.08
C PHE A 263 -7.68 -16.57 7.77
N LYS A 264 -8.44 -17.32 6.98
CA LYS A 264 -9.17 -18.51 7.40
C LYS A 264 -9.17 -19.51 6.26
N VAL A 265 -8.48 -20.63 6.43
CA VAL A 265 -8.49 -21.76 5.51
C VAL A 265 -9.45 -22.81 6.05
N SER A 266 -10.47 -23.17 5.28
CA SER A 266 -11.28 -24.36 5.53
C SER A 266 -10.85 -25.48 4.58
N SER A 267 -10.38 -26.58 5.16
CA SER A 267 -10.29 -27.90 4.50
C SER A 267 -11.45 -28.77 5.00
N GLU A 268 -11.68 -29.93 4.38
CA GLU A 268 -12.83 -30.79 4.69
C GLU A 268 -12.88 -31.22 6.17
N ASP A 269 -11.72 -31.53 6.76
CA ASP A 269 -11.59 -31.99 8.16
C ASP A 269 -11.22 -30.88 9.16
N SER A 270 -10.82 -29.68 8.72
CA SER A 270 -10.33 -28.62 9.63
C SER A 270 -10.47 -27.21 9.09
N THR A 271 -10.84 -26.28 9.98
CA THR A 271 -10.68 -24.83 9.74
C THR A 271 -9.48 -24.34 10.55
N GLN A 272 -8.57 -23.62 9.89
CA GLN A 272 -7.42 -22.96 10.50
C GLN A 272 -7.51 -21.46 10.22
N ASP A 273 -7.55 -20.66 11.29
CA ASP A 273 -7.55 -19.20 11.24
C ASP A 273 -6.25 -18.62 11.81
N GLY A 274 -5.94 -17.38 11.44
CA GLY A 274 -4.77 -16.67 11.95
C GLY A 274 -4.77 -15.19 11.56
N SER A 275 -3.97 -14.41 12.27
CA SER A 275 -3.73 -13.01 11.93
C SER A 275 -2.79 -12.86 10.73
N LEU A 276 -2.93 -11.74 10.04
CA LEU A 276 -1.99 -11.22 9.05
C LEU A 276 -1.45 -9.89 9.57
N ASN A 277 -0.14 -9.69 9.51
CA ASN A 277 0.54 -8.45 9.89
C ASN A 277 1.29 -7.85 8.68
N VAL A 278 2.01 -6.74 8.91
CA VAL A 278 2.84 -6.08 7.90
C VAL A 278 3.92 -6.99 7.28
N GLU A 279 4.36 -8.04 7.97
CA GLU A 279 5.34 -9.02 7.47
C GLU A 279 4.72 -9.99 6.45
N ASN A 280 3.40 -10.12 6.40
CA ASN A 280 2.70 -10.95 5.42
C ASN A 280 2.32 -10.21 4.13
N VAL A 281 2.62 -8.90 3.99
CA VAL A 281 2.14 -8.07 2.87
C VAL A 281 3.30 -7.43 2.09
N LEU A 282 3.26 -7.54 0.77
CA LEU A 282 4.15 -6.78 -0.12
C LEU A 282 3.40 -5.53 -0.60
N TRP A 283 3.93 -4.35 -0.30
CA TRP A 283 3.35 -3.08 -0.73
C TRP A 283 3.61 -2.83 -2.22
N ALA A 284 2.66 -2.19 -2.90
CA ALA A 284 2.84 -1.64 -4.23
C ALA A 284 4.09 -0.75 -4.29
N ASN A 285 4.70 -0.69 -5.46
CA ASN A 285 5.95 0.05 -5.71
C ASN A 285 7.21 -0.43 -4.95
N THR A 286 7.12 -1.44 -4.08
CA THR A 286 8.31 -2.16 -3.58
C THR A 286 8.88 -3.09 -4.66
N VAL A 287 10.11 -3.58 -4.47
CA VAL A 287 10.77 -4.49 -5.42
C VAL A 287 11.22 -5.78 -4.72
N LEU A 288 10.87 -6.92 -5.30
CA LEU A 288 11.19 -8.25 -4.76
C LEU A 288 12.70 -8.53 -4.87
N ALA A 289 13.40 -8.76 -3.76
CA ALA A 289 14.84 -8.98 -3.72
C ALA A 289 15.25 -10.46 -3.76
N SER A 290 14.36 -11.39 -3.41
CA SER A 290 14.65 -12.83 -3.33
C SER A 290 13.55 -13.70 -3.96
N GLY A 291 13.97 -14.81 -4.57
CA GLY A 291 13.08 -15.89 -5.02
C GLY A 291 12.02 -15.49 -6.05
N ARG A 292 10.94 -16.28 -6.06
CA ARG A 292 9.66 -15.98 -6.71
C ARG A 292 8.58 -16.17 -5.66
N VAL A 293 7.55 -15.33 -5.71
CA VAL A 293 6.43 -15.35 -4.76
C VAL A 293 5.10 -15.52 -5.49
N VAL A 294 4.12 -16.06 -4.77
CA VAL A 294 2.70 -16.06 -5.13
C VAL A 294 1.95 -15.30 -4.04
N GLY A 295 1.16 -14.31 -4.42
CA GLY A 295 0.36 -13.53 -3.48
C GLY A 295 -1.01 -13.16 -4.05
N VAL A 296 -1.96 -12.86 -3.17
CA VAL A 296 -3.31 -12.40 -3.54
C VAL A 296 -3.43 -10.91 -3.35
N VAL A 297 -3.97 -10.20 -4.35
CA VAL A 297 -4.14 -8.75 -4.31
C VAL A 297 -5.24 -8.38 -3.31
N VAL A 298 -4.93 -7.47 -2.38
CA VAL A 298 -5.86 -6.97 -1.35
C VAL A 298 -6.25 -5.50 -1.52
N TYR A 299 -5.39 -4.67 -2.14
CA TYR A 299 -5.75 -3.29 -2.53
C TYR A 299 -5.17 -2.94 -3.91
N THR A 300 -5.87 -2.11 -4.68
CA THR A 300 -5.46 -1.67 -6.03
C THR A 300 -5.53 -0.15 -6.22
N GLY A 301 -4.71 0.39 -7.12
CA GLY A 301 -4.83 1.74 -7.68
C GLY A 301 -4.75 2.89 -6.66
N ARG A 302 -5.89 3.32 -6.11
CA ARG A 302 -6.00 4.44 -5.16
C ARG A 302 -6.08 4.01 -3.70
N GLU A 303 -6.22 2.72 -3.46
CA GLU A 303 -6.30 2.11 -2.12
C GLU A 303 -4.99 1.47 -1.69
N THR A 304 -3.99 1.40 -2.60
CA THR A 304 -2.63 0.98 -2.24
C THR A 304 -1.92 2.01 -1.37
N ARG A 305 -0.96 1.54 -0.56
CA ARG A 305 -0.26 2.41 0.40
C ARG A 305 0.78 3.37 -0.19
N SER A 306 1.16 3.19 -1.45
CA SER A 306 2.11 4.06 -2.20
C SER A 306 1.42 5.23 -2.92
#